data_AF-A0A5J4P7G3-F1
#
_entry.id   AF-A0A5J4P7G3-F1
#
_cell.length_a   1.000
_cell.length_b   1.000
_cell.length_c   1.000
_cell.angle_alpha   90.00
_cell.angle_beta   90.00
_cell.angle_gamma   90.00
#
_symmetry.space_group_name_H-M   'P 1'
#
loop_
_entity.id
_entity.type
_entity.pdbx_description
1 polymer ?
#
loop_
_entity_poly.entity_id
_entity_poly.type
_entity_poly.pdbx_seq_one_letter_code
_entity_poly.pdbx_strand_id
1 'polypeptide(L)'
;MDKYKVKPKFYVINFDNPRKSHRCNPIAPEFMTDISDAYESAYTIMLNLNKTWIQKQGDFFVESPIILLAAIIWYLKIYQDGKYCTFPHAIEFLNRKYADIFPVLTSYPQLENYLSPFMDAWEGGAADQLQGQIASAKIPLSRMISPQLYWVMTGNDFTLDINNPNEPKILCVGNNPDRQNIYSAALGLYN
;
A
#
# COMPACT_ATOMS: atom_id res chain seq x y z
N MET A 1 18.40 21.75 20.34
CA MET A 1 16.97 21.61 19.96
C MET A 1 16.18 22.89 20.25
N ASP A 2 16.79 23.90 20.87
CA ASP A 2 16.14 25.10 21.40
C ASP A 2 15.90 26.21 20.36
N LYS A 3 16.09 25.91 19.06
CA LYS A 3 15.85 26.83 17.94
C LYS A 3 14.46 26.69 17.31
N TYR A 4 13.72 25.63 17.64
CA TYR A 4 12.37 25.41 17.12
C TYR A 4 11.31 25.92 18.11
N LYS A 5 10.27 26.59 17.58
CA LYS A 5 9.13 27.05 18.39
C LYS A 5 8.40 25.88 19.07
N VAL A 6 8.27 24.76 18.37
CA VAL A 6 7.74 23.50 18.89
C VAL A 6 8.86 22.46 18.84
N LYS A 7 9.12 21.78 19.98
CA LYS A 7 10.17 20.77 20.05
C LYS A 7 9.77 19.53 19.24
N PRO A 8 10.59 19.07 18.27
CA PRO A 8 10.25 17.89 17.48
C PRO A 8 10.15 16.61 18.32
N LYS A 9 9.14 15.78 18.06
CA LYS A 9 9.02 14.43 18.62
C LYS A 9 9.81 13.43 17.78
N PHE A 10 10.43 12.45 18.43
CA PHE A 10 11.24 11.44 17.75
C PHE A 10 10.44 10.14 17.58
N TYR A 11 10.36 9.65 16.35
CA TYR A 11 9.68 8.40 16.00
C TYR A 11 10.64 7.46 15.28
N VAL A 12 10.34 6.16 15.37
CA VAL A 12 11.18 5.09 14.82
C VAL A 12 10.30 4.11 14.07
N ILE A 13 10.68 3.76 12.85
CA ILE A 13 10.13 2.62 12.13
C ILE A 13 11.23 1.54 12.07
N ASN A 14 10.97 0.39 12.67
CA ASN A 14 11.90 -0.74 12.73
C ASN A 14 11.15 -2.08 12.65
N PHE A 15 11.29 -2.74 11.50
CA PHE A 15 10.64 -4.04 11.26
C PHE A 15 11.35 -5.23 11.92
N ASP A 16 12.62 -5.12 12.30
CA ASP A 16 13.32 -6.23 12.97
C ASP A 16 12.99 -6.32 14.45
N ASN A 17 12.79 -5.16 15.10
CA ASN A 17 12.42 -5.08 16.49
C ASN A 17 11.17 -4.20 16.68
N PRO A 18 9.96 -4.77 16.49
CA PRO A 18 8.70 -4.07 16.69
C PRO A 18 8.58 -3.40 18.06
N ARG A 19 9.15 -4.00 19.13
CA ARG A 19 9.13 -3.41 20.48
C ARG A 19 9.88 -2.09 20.58
N LYS A 20 10.78 -1.79 19.65
CA LYS A 20 11.53 -0.53 19.53
C LYS A 20 11.06 0.30 18.33
N SER A 21 9.92 -0.04 17.75
CA SER A 21 9.29 0.68 16.67
C SER A 21 8.03 1.37 17.17
N HIS A 22 7.68 2.47 16.54
CA HIS A 22 6.33 3.00 16.50
C HIS A 22 5.59 2.34 15.35
N ARG A 23 4.26 2.44 15.36
CA ARG A 23 3.41 2.01 14.27
C ARG A 23 2.95 3.21 13.45
N CYS A 24 2.94 3.04 12.14
CA CYS A 24 2.42 4.04 11.22
C CYS A 24 1.84 3.34 9.99
N ASN A 25 0.57 3.57 9.71
CA ASN A 25 -0.07 3.11 8.50
C ASN A 25 0.25 4.08 7.36
N PRO A 26 1.00 3.65 6.33
CA PRO A 26 1.36 4.56 5.24
C PRO A 26 0.18 4.92 4.33
N ILE A 27 -0.87 4.11 4.32
CA ILE A 27 -2.08 4.34 3.53
C ILE A 27 -3.25 4.73 4.42
N ALA A 28 -2.98 5.50 5.48
CA ALA A 28 -4.02 5.91 6.42
C ALA A 28 -5.13 6.67 5.67
N PRO A 29 -6.40 6.37 5.97
CA PRO A 29 -7.52 6.88 5.19
C PRO A 29 -7.62 8.40 5.22
N GLU A 30 -7.12 9.07 6.26
CA GLU A 30 -7.04 10.53 6.38
C GLU A 30 -6.11 11.20 5.36
N PHE A 31 -5.19 10.45 4.74
CA PHE A 31 -4.27 10.96 3.74
C PHE A 31 -4.78 10.82 2.30
N MET A 32 -5.95 10.21 2.11
CA MET A 32 -6.56 10.01 0.79
C MET A 32 -7.87 10.77 0.68
N THR A 33 -7.91 11.70 -0.27
CA THR A 33 -9.09 12.50 -0.61
C THR A 33 -9.69 12.10 -1.95
N ASP A 34 -8.87 11.57 -2.85
CA ASP A 34 -9.26 11.14 -4.19
C ASP A 34 -8.68 9.76 -4.52
N ILE A 35 -9.30 9.04 -5.46
CA ILE A 35 -8.83 7.72 -5.89
C ILE A 35 -7.41 7.76 -6.50
N SER A 36 -7.00 8.91 -7.04
CA SER A 36 -5.62 9.16 -7.46
C SER A 36 -4.61 9.03 -6.31
N ASP A 37 -4.96 9.37 -5.07
CA ASP A 37 -4.08 9.19 -3.91
C ASP A 37 -3.82 7.69 -3.62
N ALA A 38 -4.86 6.86 -3.79
CA ALA A 38 -4.75 5.41 -3.70
C ALA A 38 -3.90 4.83 -4.85
N TYR A 39 -4.01 5.42 -6.04
CA TYR A 39 -3.18 5.06 -7.20
C TYR A 39 -1.71 5.38 -6.96
N GLU A 40 -1.37 6.60 -6.51
CA GLU A 40 0.02 6.99 -6.21
C GLU A 40 0.65 6.10 -5.12
N SER A 41 -0.15 5.74 -4.11
CA SER A 41 0.25 4.78 -3.08
C SER A 41 0.55 3.41 -3.70
N ALA A 42 -0.37 2.86 -4.50
CA ALA A 42 -0.21 1.58 -5.17
C ALA A 42 0.98 1.57 -6.13
N TYR A 43 1.16 2.64 -6.90
CA TYR A 43 2.26 2.85 -7.82
C TYR A 43 3.60 2.79 -7.08
N THR A 44 3.76 3.57 -6.02
CA THR A 44 4.96 3.57 -5.17
C THR A 44 5.25 2.18 -4.58
N ILE A 45 4.22 1.47 -4.10
CA ILE A 45 4.36 0.11 -3.56
C ILE A 45 4.91 -0.84 -4.64
N MET A 46 4.23 -0.90 -5.79
CA MET A 46 4.52 -1.89 -6.83
C MET A 46 5.86 -1.65 -7.50
N LEU A 47 6.25 -0.39 -7.74
CA LEU A 47 7.56 -0.06 -8.31
C LEU A 47 8.70 -0.36 -7.34
N ASN A 48 8.51 -0.13 -6.03
CA ASN A 48 9.55 -0.48 -5.07
C ASN A 48 9.72 -2.00 -4.91
N LEU A 49 8.64 -2.77 -5.05
CA LEU A 49 8.69 -4.23 -5.09
C LEU A 49 9.34 -4.78 -6.37
N ASN A 50 9.18 -4.09 -7.49
CA ASN A 50 9.72 -4.46 -8.79
C ASN A 50 10.41 -3.28 -9.48
N LYS A 51 11.64 -2.94 -9.04
CA LYS A 51 12.39 -1.77 -9.56
C LYS A 51 12.59 -1.75 -11.07
N THR A 52 12.54 -2.90 -11.74
CA THR A 52 12.63 -2.98 -13.22
C THR A 52 11.42 -2.36 -13.92
N TRP A 53 10.29 -2.20 -13.23
CA TRP A 53 9.07 -1.59 -13.76
C TRP A 53 9.21 -0.07 -13.93
N ILE A 54 10.17 0.56 -13.26
CA ILE A 54 10.48 1.99 -13.44
C ILE A 54 10.77 2.32 -14.90
N GLN A 55 11.39 1.40 -15.65
CA GLN A 55 11.73 1.57 -17.07
C GLN A 55 10.64 1.07 -18.03
N LYS A 56 9.55 0.53 -17.51
CA LYS A 56 8.47 -0.13 -18.26
C LYS A 56 7.09 0.49 -17.98
N GLN A 57 7.08 1.75 -17.57
CA GLN A 57 5.84 2.46 -17.25
C GLN A 57 4.99 2.60 -18.52
N GLY A 58 3.67 2.46 -18.37
CA GLY A 58 2.75 2.37 -19.49
C GLY A 58 2.60 0.96 -20.08
N ASP A 59 3.47 -0.01 -19.72
CA ASP A 59 3.25 -1.40 -20.09
C ASP A 59 2.04 -1.97 -19.34
N PHE A 60 1.15 -2.64 -20.05
CA PHE A 60 -0.06 -3.22 -19.46
C PHE A 60 0.21 -4.12 -18.24
N PHE A 61 1.30 -4.90 -18.25
CA PHE A 61 1.69 -5.78 -17.13
C PHE A 61 2.26 -5.06 -15.91
N VAL A 62 2.61 -3.77 -16.06
CA VAL A 62 3.01 -2.87 -14.97
C VAL A 62 1.80 -2.11 -14.44
N GLU A 63 0.96 -1.58 -15.33
CA GLU A 63 -0.20 -0.77 -14.96
C GLU A 63 -1.31 -1.59 -14.30
N SER A 64 -1.61 -2.80 -14.81
CA SER A 64 -2.67 -3.65 -14.27
C SER A 64 -2.53 -3.93 -12.76
N PRO A 65 -1.41 -4.45 -12.23
CA PRO A 65 -1.31 -4.71 -10.79
C PRO A 65 -1.38 -3.44 -9.94
N ILE A 66 -0.97 -2.28 -10.46
CA ILE A 66 -1.08 -0.98 -9.79
C ILE A 66 -2.54 -0.59 -9.68
N ILE A 67 -3.28 -0.64 -10.79
CA ILE A 67 -4.73 -0.35 -10.85
C ILE A 67 -5.51 -1.26 -9.90
N LEU A 68 -5.21 -2.56 -9.89
CA LEU A 68 -5.86 -3.52 -9.00
C LEU A 68 -5.61 -3.19 -7.52
N LEU A 69 -4.36 -2.91 -7.15
CA LEU A 69 -4.03 -2.54 -5.78
C LEU A 69 -4.66 -1.20 -5.39
N ALA A 70 -4.68 -0.22 -6.29
CA ALA A 70 -5.34 1.07 -6.08
C ALA A 70 -6.84 0.90 -5.79
N ALA A 71 -7.52 0.06 -6.58
CA ALA A 71 -8.94 -0.25 -6.37
C ALA A 71 -9.19 -0.90 -4.99
N ILE A 72 -8.29 -1.80 -4.56
CA ILE A 72 -8.37 -2.43 -3.23
C ILE A 72 -8.14 -1.41 -2.11
N ILE A 73 -7.13 -0.55 -2.22
CA ILE A 73 -6.84 0.49 -1.23
C ILE A 73 -8.03 1.44 -1.10
N TRP A 74 -8.58 1.90 -2.23
CA TRP A 74 -9.74 2.77 -2.25
C TRP A 74 -10.99 2.10 -1.67
N TYR A 75 -11.26 0.84 -2.03
CA TYR A 75 -12.31 0.05 -1.41
C TYR A 75 -12.19 0.03 0.12
N LEU A 76 -11.00 -0.26 0.66
CA LEU A 76 -10.78 -0.30 2.10
C LEU A 76 -10.94 1.08 2.76
N LYS A 77 -10.61 2.17 2.04
CA LYS A 77 -10.83 3.56 2.47
C LYS A 77 -12.31 3.88 2.62
N ILE A 78 -13.16 3.52 1.65
CA ILE A 78 -14.59 3.85 1.68
C ILE A 78 -15.42 2.84 2.50
N TYR A 79 -14.94 1.62 2.64
CA TYR A 79 -15.63 0.57 3.39
C TYR A 79 -15.55 0.81 4.91
N GLN A 80 -16.72 0.91 5.56
CA GLN A 80 -16.84 1.19 7.00
C GLN A 80 -15.98 2.39 7.44
N ASP A 81 -16.00 3.47 6.66
CA ASP A 81 -15.29 4.73 6.94
C ASP A 81 -13.78 4.53 7.19
N GLY A 82 -13.16 3.65 6.40
CA GLY A 82 -11.71 3.45 6.42
C GLY A 82 -11.20 2.60 7.59
N LYS A 83 -12.09 1.98 8.38
CA LYS A 83 -11.71 1.18 9.56
C LYS A 83 -10.65 0.10 9.27
N TYR A 84 -10.65 -0.46 8.05
CA TYR A 84 -9.71 -1.50 7.62
C TYR A 84 -8.73 -1.01 6.55
N CYS A 85 -8.66 0.29 6.31
CA CYS A 85 -7.74 0.87 5.34
C CYS A 85 -6.32 0.86 5.88
N THR A 86 -5.67 -0.31 5.83
CA THR A 86 -4.26 -0.49 6.19
C THR A 86 -3.55 -1.37 5.19
N PHE A 87 -2.23 -1.20 5.06
CA PHE A 87 -1.44 -1.96 4.09
C PHE A 87 -1.55 -3.49 4.30
N PRO A 88 -1.52 -4.03 5.53
CA PRO A 88 -1.78 -5.45 5.77
C PRO A 88 -3.16 -5.93 5.30
N HIS A 89 -4.23 -5.17 5.52
CA HIS A 89 -5.56 -5.55 5.03
C HIS A 89 -5.62 -5.55 3.50
N ALA A 90 -4.93 -4.63 2.83
CA ALA A 90 -4.84 -4.62 1.36
C ALA A 90 -4.18 -5.90 0.83
N ILE A 91 -3.09 -6.35 1.47
CA ILE A 91 -2.41 -7.61 1.12
C ILE A 91 -3.32 -8.81 1.36
N GLU A 92 -3.97 -8.89 2.52
CA GLU A 92 -4.85 -10.00 2.87
C GLU A 92 -6.08 -10.07 1.96
N PHE A 93 -6.64 -8.92 1.58
CA PHE A 93 -7.76 -8.83 0.65
C PHE A 93 -7.35 -9.30 -0.76
N LEU A 94 -6.22 -8.81 -1.28
CA LEU A 94 -5.67 -9.25 -2.57
C LEU A 94 -5.38 -10.76 -2.61
N ASN A 95 -5.03 -11.35 -1.47
CA ASN A 95 -4.71 -12.77 -1.38
C ASN A 95 -5.92 -13.70 -1.40
N ARG A 96 -7.15 -13.18 -1.24
CA ARG A 96 -8.38 -13.96 -1.39
C ARG A 96 -8.59 -14.43 -2.83
N LYS A 97 -9.58 -15.31 -3.03
CA LYS A 97 -9.91 -15.77 -4.38
C LYS A 97 -10.55 -14.61 -5.12
N TYR A 98 -10.16 -14.40 -6.36
CA TYR A 98 -10.70 -13.29 -7.16
C TYR A 98 -12.23 -13.40 -7.36
N ALA A 99 -12.77 -14.63 -7.32
CA ALA A 99 -14.20 -14.91 -7.38
C ALA A 99 -14.96 -14.39 -6.16
N ASP A 100 -14.26 -14.18 -5.04
CA ASP A 100 -14.84 -13.60 -3.84
C ASP A 100 -14.68 -12.07 -3.86
N ILE A 101 -13.52 -11.56 -4.32
CA ILE A 101 -13.21 -10.12 -4.22
C ILE A 101 -13.81 -9.29 -5.35
N PHE A 102 -13.87 -9.78 -6.58
CA PHE A 102 -14.36 -8.98 -7.72
C PHE A 102 -15.82 -8.61 -7.56
N PRO A 103 -16.76 -9.52 -7.19
CA PRO A 103 -18.15 -9.12 -6.93
C PRO A 103 -18.27 -8.03 -5.85
N VAL A 104 -17.39 -8.06 -4.84
CA VAL A 104 -17.34 -7.03 -3.82
C VAL A 104 -16.86 -5.72 -4.42
N LEU A 105 -15.72 -5.71 -5.10
CA LEU A 105 -15.13 -4.49 -5.68
C LEU A 105 -16.04 -3.86 -6.76
N THR A 106 -16.65 -4.65 -7.63
CA THR A 106 -17.55 -4.16 -8.68
C THR A 106 -18.91 -3.68 -8.16
N SER A 107 -19.27 -4.03 -6.92
CA SER A 107 -20.48 -3.47 -6.29
C SER A 107 -20.34 -1.98 -5.93
N TYR A 108 -19.14 -1.40 -6.06
CA TYR A 108 -18.86 0.02 -5.81
C TYR A 108 -18.69 0.79 -7.12
N PRO A 109 -19.62 1.70 -7.48
CA PRO A 109 -19.56 2.45 -8.75
C PRO A 109 -18.26 3.24 -8.95
N GLN A 110 -17.64 3.71 -7.87
CA GLN A 110 -16.38 4.46 -7.90
C GLN A 110 -15.20 3.64 -8.44
N LEU A 111 -15.30 2.30 -8.42
CA LEU A 111 -14.24 1.40 -8.85
C LEU A 111 -14.45 0.83 -10.26
N GLU A 112 -15.62 1.05 -10.86
CA GLU A 112 -16.02 0.44 -12.14
C GLU A 112 -15.00 0.68 -13.24
N ASN A 113 -14.57 1.94 -13.42
CA ASN A 113 -13.58 2.30 -14.44
C ASN A 113 -12.21 1.65 -14.22
N TYR A 114 -11.80 1.45 -12.96
CA TYR A 114 -10.52 0.80 -12.62
C TYR A 114 -10.59 -0.72 -12.85
N LEU A 115 -11.78 -1.30 -12.68
CA LEU A 115 -11.97 -2.75 -12.75
C LEU A 115 -12.37 -3.25 -14.14
N SER A 116 -12.84 -2.37 -15.04
CA SER A 116 -13.27 -2.72 -16.40
C SER A 116 -12.30 -3.66 -17.12
N PRO A 117 -10.97 -3.40 -17.19
CA PRO A 117 -10.06 -4.30 -17.90
C PRO A 117 -10.00 -5.72 -17.32
N PHE A 118 -10.23 -5.87 -16.01
CA PHE A 118 -10.27 -7.17 -15.34
C PHE A 118 -11.60 -7.89 -15.56
N MET A 119 -12.69 -7.13 -15.59
CA MET A 119 -14.03 -7.66 -15.86
C MET A 119 -14.18 -8.10 -17.31
N ASP A 120 -13.66 -7.32 -18.26
CA ASP A 120 -13.63 -7.69 -19.67
C ASP A 120 -12.85 -9.00 -19.89
N ALA A 121 -11.69 -9.15 -19.22
CA ALA A 121 -10.91 -10.38 -19.26
C ALA A 121 -11.64 -11.57 -18.59
N TRP A 122 -12.37 -11.31 -17.51
CA TRP A 122 -13.18 -12.32 -16.83
C TRP A 122 -14.32 -12.83 -17.71
N GLU A 123 -15.15 -11.91 -18.20
CA GLU A 123 -16.36 -12.21 -18.97
C GLU A 123 -16.04 -12.74 -20.37
N GLY A 124 -14.95 -12.25 -20.97
CA GLY A 124 -14.41 -12.74 -22.23
C GLY A 124 -13.74 -14.12 -22.14
N GLY A 125 -13.66 -14.74 -20.95
CA GLY A 125 -13.06 -16.06 -20.76
C GLY A 125 -11.53 -16.08 -20.87
N ALA A 126 -10.87 -14.92 -20.77
CA ALA A 126 -9.41 -14.78 -20.83
C ALA A 126 -8.74 -15.07 -19.47
N ALA A 127 -9.01 -16.27 -18.92
CA ALA A 127 -8.60 -16.65 -17.57
C ALA A 127 -7.08 -16.57 -17.35
N ASP A 128 -6.27 -16.99 -18.33
CA ASP A 128 -4.81 -16.98 -18.21
C ASP A 128 -4.25 -15.55 -18.12
N GLN A 129 -4.81 -14.62 -18.92
CA GLN A 129 -4.42 -13.22 -18.89
C GLN A 129 -4.80 -12.57 -17.56
N LEU A 130 -6.01 -12.85 -17.06
CA LEU A 130 -6.46 -12.35 -15.76
C LEU A 130 -5.59 -12.88 -14.62
N GLN A 131 -5.29 -14.19 -14.63
CA GLN A 131 -4.40 -14.79 -13.63
C GLN A 131 -3.00 -14.19 -13.67
N GLY A 132 -2.46 -13.92 -14.86
CA GLY A 132 -1.16 -13.27 -15.01
C GLY A 132 -1.11 -11.88 -14.37
N GLN A 133 -2.15 -11.06 -14.58
CA GLN A 133 -2.26 -9.72 -13.99
C GLN A 133 -2.40 -9.78 -12.46
N ILE A 134 -3.25 -10.67 -11.94
CA ILE A 134 -3.44 -10.80 -10.49
C ILE A 134 -2.15 -11.33 -9.83
N ALA A 135 -1.50 -12.30 -10.46
CA ALA A 135 -0.26 -12.88 -9.95
C ALA A 135 0.88 -11.86 -9.87
N SER A 136 0.97 -10.91 -10.80
CA SER A 136 2.01 -9.88 -10.79
C SER A 136 1.88 -8.89 -9.63
N ALA A 137 0.68 -8.69 -9.09
CA ALA A 137 0.46 -8.00 -7.81
C ALA A 137 0.69 -8.94 -6.61
N LYS A 138 0.04 -10.11 -6.64
CA LYS A 138 -0.09 -11.02 -5.49
C LYS A 138 1.24 -11.60 -5.02
N ILE A 139 2.09 -12.06 -5.94
CA ILE A 139 3.35 -12.71 -5.62
C ILE A 139 4.31 -11.77 -4.86
N PRO A 140 4.65 -10.57 -5.37
CA PRO A 140 5.56 -9.67 -4.66
C PRO A 140 4.97 -9.17 -3.33
N LEU A 141 3.67 -8.83 -3.28
CA LEU A 141 3.02 -8.38 -2.04
C LEU A 141 2.98 -9.48 -0.97
N SER A 142 2.82 -10.75 -1.36
CA SER A 142 2.84 -11.87 -0.41
C SER A 142 4.20 -12.04 0.29
N ARG A 143 5.30 -11.59 -0.32
CA ARG A 143 6.63 -11.63 0.30
C ARG A 143 6.77 -10.64 1.46
N MET A 144 5.87 -9.65 1.56
CA MET A 144 5.85 -8.66 2.63
C MET A 144 5.16 -9.16 3.89
N ILE A 145 4.50 -10.32 3.82
CA ILE A 145 3.73 -10.86 4.95
C ILE A 145 4.67 -11.29 6.05
N SER A 146 4.63 -10.57 7.17
CA SER A 146 5.30 -10.97 8.40
C SER A 146 4.60 -10.33 9.60
N PRO A 147 4.60 -10.99 10.78
CA PRO A 147 4.01 -10.41 11.99
C PRO A 147 4.57 -9.02 12.33
N GLN A 148 5.86 -8.81 12.10
CA GLN A 148 6.55 -7.57 12.42
C GLN A 148 6.10 -6.43 11.51
N LEU A 149 6.09 -6.65 10.20
CA LEU A 149 5.66 -5.65 9.23
C LEU A 149 4.18 -5.32 9.43
N TYR A 150 3.35 -6.34 9.66
CA TYR A 150 1.92 -6.14 9.91
C TYR A 150 1.68 -5.32 11.17
N TRP A 151 2.42 -5.61 12.25
CA TRP A 151 2.29 -4.84 13.49
C TRP A 151 2.68 -3.37 13.29
N VAL A 152 3.79 -3.10 12.60
CA VAL A 152 4.27 -1.73 12.36
C VAL A 152 3.31 -0.95 11.45
N MET A 153 2.75 -1.59 10.41
CA MET A 153 1.99 -0.91 9.35
C MET A 153 0.47 -0.87 9.55
N THR A 154 -0.03 -1.30 10.72
CA THR A 154 -1.48 -1.26 11.05
C THR A 154 -1.86 -0.20 12.08
N GLY A 155 -0.91 0.37 12.81
CA GLY A 155 -1.19 1.38 13.83
C GLY A 155 -0.89 2.80 13.36
N ASN A 156 -1.44 3.79 14.06
CA ASN A 156 -1.26 5.22 13.78
C ASN A 156 -0.69 5.93 15.02
N ASP A 157 0.48 5.47 15.51
CA ASP A 157 1.11 6.09 16.68
C ASP A 157 1.65 7.49 16.34
N PHE A 158 1.85 7.79 15.05
CA PHE A 158 2.13 9.12 14.49
C PHE A 158 1.68 9.22 13.02
N THR A 159 1.57 10.46 12.53
CA THR A 159 1.22 10.82 11.16
C THR A 159 2.46 11.19 10.33
N LEU A 160 2.39 11.01 9.00
CA LEU A 160 3.52 11.25 8.07
C LEU A 160 3.72 12.72 7.67
N ASP A 161 3.01 13.64 8.30
CA ASP A 161 3.20 15.09 8.16
C ASP A 161 4.46 15.56 8.91
N ILE A 162 5.62 14.98 8.61
CA ILE A 162 6.89 15.17 9.33
C ILE A 162 7.25 16.65 9.48
N ASN A 163 6.93 17.44 8.45
CA ASN A 163 7.25 18.86 8.35
C ASN A 163 6.17 19.80 8.92
N ASN A 164 5.15 19.28 9.61
CA ASN A 164 4.12 20.10 10.24
C ASN A 164 4.76 21.02 11.31
N PRO A 165 4.70 22.37 11.15
CA PRO A 165 5.33 23.29 12.10
C PRO A 165 4.67 23.28 13.48
N ASN A 166 3.41 22.83 13.58
CA ASN A 166 2.66 22.72 14.83
C ASN A 166 2.92 21.39 15.55
N GLU A 167 3.32 20.35 14.83
CA GLU A 167 3.72 19.06 15.39
C GLU A 167 4.93 18.46 14.63
N PRO A 168 6.11 19.08 14.74
CA PRO A 168 7.28 18.63 13.99
C PRO A 168 7.78 17.28 14.48
N LYS A 169 8.25 16.45 13.54
CA LYS A 169 8.67 15.07 13.82
C LYS A 169 10.08 14.83 13.29
N ILE A 170 10.82 13.98 13.97
CA ILE A 170 12.08 13.39 13.48
C ILE A 170 11.80 11.91 13.30
N LEU A 171 11.84 11.43 12.06
CA LEU A 171 11.61 10.03 11.74
C LEU A 171 12.95 9.32 11.50
N CYS A 172 13.23 8.31 12.33
CA CYS A 172 14.33 7.38 12.10
C CYS A 172 13.79 6.10 11.46
N VAL A 173 14.28 5.78 10.27
CA VAL A 173 13.89 4.59 9.54
C VAL A 173 15.02 3.56 9.61
N GLY A 174 14.79 2.48 10.33
CA GLY A 174 15.71 1.36 10.45
C GLY A 174 15.53 0.39 9.29
N ASN A 175 16.54 0.30 8.41
CA ASN A 175 16.60 -0.72 7.37
C ASN A 175 17.57 -1.85 7.77
N ASN A 176 17.31 -3.06 7.28
CA ASN A 176 18.17 -4.21 7.45
C ASN A 176 18.80 -4.58 6.10
N PRO A 177 20.14 -4.53 5.95
CA PRO A 177 20.83 -4.93 4.72
C PRO A 177 20.45 -6.33 4.23
N ASP A 178 20.26 -7.29 5.15
CA ASP A 178 19.92 -8.69 4.82
C ASP A 178 18.50 -8.84 4.27
N ARG A 179 17.62 -7.85 4.53
CA ARG A 179 16.20 -7.85 4.14
C ARG A 179 15.83 -6.64 3.30
N GLN A 180 16.82 -6.02 2.67
CA GLN A 180 16.69 -4.73 2.01
C GLN A 180 15.58 -4.72 0.95
N ASN A 181 15.45 -5.77 0.14
CA ASN A 181 14.45 -5.81 -0.92
C ASN A 181 13.01 -5.73 -0.39
N ILE A 182 12.72 -6.37 0.75
CA ILE A 182 11.40 -6.38 1.37
C ILE A 182 11.18 -5.06 2.09
N TYR A 183 12.11 -4.67 2.96
CA TYR A 183 11.93 -3.49 3.78
C TYR A 183 11.98 -2.20 2.95
N SER A 184 12.80 -2.10 1.91
CA SER A 184 12.79 -0.92 1.03
C SER A 184 11.43 -0.67 0.38
N ALA A 185 10.64 -1.72 0.08
CA ALA A 185 9.29 -1.53 -0.44
C ALA A 185 8.31 -0.98 0.59
N ALA A 186 8.35 -1.48 1.82
CA ALA A 186 7.54 -0.93 2.91
C ALA A 186 7.99 0.48 3.31
N LEU A 187 9.31 0.71 3.32
CA LEU A 187 9.90 1.99 3.72
C LEU A 187 9.70 3.08 2.68
N GLY A 188 9.61 2.73 1.40
CA GLY A 188 9.30 3.68 0.33
C GLY A 188 7.91 4.32 0.45
N LEU A 189 7.08 3.87 1.38
CA LEU A 189 5.78 4.46 1.68
C LEU A 189 5.83 5.50 2.80
N TYR A 190 6.99 5.66 3.47
CA TYR A 190 7.23 6.69 4.47
C TYR A 190 8.06 7.83 3.87
N ASN A 191 7.64 8.33 2.70
CA ASN A 191 8.26 9.45 1.99
C ASN A 191 7.55 10.77 2.28
#